data_AF-A0AAV2H325-F1
#
_entry.id   AF-A0AAV2H325-F1
#
_cell.length_a   1.000
_cell.length_b   1.000
_cell.length_c   1.000
_cell.angle_alpha   90.00
_cell.angle_beta   90.00
_cell.angle_gamma   90.00
#
_symmetry.space_group_name_H-M   'P 1'
#
loop_
_entity.id
_entity.type
_entity.pdbx_description
1 polymer ?
#
loop_
_entity_poly.entity_id
_entity_poly.type
_entity_poly.pdbx_seq_one_letter_code
_entity_poly.pdbx_strand_id
1 'polypeptide(L)'
;ENDLTNRIFETSLIDRDTLSDASEVGGAREEHKSTQLDGPEEESDSEYREEERSMPEPPMILHEKSNNNRGHELKPMFHAAVHHNKEVTGMMPDIYDFTAAAFNMIHDMEEHLLGIEMLTSNWALLPFLRPTVHPGTPVDKKPRGPSLELVLRKDVNLINVKNSIYSCIDTVFHCTGVYLAALQQLYTKYFLTKLSAGSDAGNQEVMFYQEALQRHDTQLKIVDRIPESQRLGMFLIDLTPYKDNVRGFTLDRLSTVQELLNSDVMQRTRQLIQKLDNLITVLESHPAALDALYIRLTTADSLPDILRLLENRDVNQIISLYNIIDRFAVPHNEDDRRAFESTHYLVTSVRHAGNVCLRERTEMVEGIERCLERDVAWIQSQVV
;
A
#
# COMPACT_ATOMS: atom_id res chain seq x y z
N GLU A 1 -21.00 -24.67 -26.90
CA GLU A 1 -21.70 -23.45 -26.45
C GLU A 1 -20.75 -22.30 -26.06
N ASN A 2 -19.67 -22.51 -25.31
CA ASN A 2 -18.68 -21.44 -25.02
C ASN A 2 -17.85 -20.94 -26.22
N ASP A 3 -17.87 -21.65 -27.35
CA ASP A 3 -17.05 -21.33 -28.53
C ASP A 3 -17.76 -20.37 -29.51
N LEU A 4 -19.10 -20.29 -29.47
CA LEU A 4 -19.86 -19.36 -30.32
C LEU A 4 -19.87 -17.93 -29.76
N THR A 5 -19.97 -17.78 -28.43
CA THR A 5 -19.91 -16.47 -27.78
C THR A 5 -18.56 -15.80 -28.01
N ASN A 6 -17.44 -16.53 -27.92
CA ASN A 6 -16.13 -15.96 -28.25
C ASN A 6 -15.96 -15.65 -29.75
N ARG A 7 -16.49 -16.50 -30.65
CA ARG A 7 -16.43 -16.26 -32.10
C ARG A 7 -17.25 -15.06 -32.58
N ILE A 8 -18.38 -14.75 -31.94
CA ILE A 8 -19.17 -13.55 -32.25
C ILE A 8 -18.40 -12.28 -31.85
N PHE A 9 -17.57 -12.33 -30.80
CA PHE A 9 -16.73 -11.20 -30.39
C PHE A 9 -15.42 -11.07 -31.21
N GLU A 10 -14.81 -12.16 -31.66
CA GLU A 10 -13.54 -12.13 -32.40
C GLU A 10 -13.69 -11.82 -33.90
N THR A 11 -14.85 -12.10 -34.52
CA THR A 11 -15.02 -11.92 -35.98
C THR A 11 -15.30 -10.48 -36.44
N SER A 12 -15.41 -9.52 -35.52
CA SER A 12 -15.56 -8.08 -35.86
C SER A 12 -14.24 -7.29 -35.87
N LEU A 13 -13.11 -7.95 -35.61
CA LEU A 13 -11.81 -7.30 -35.38
C LEU A 13 -10.73 -7.61 -36.43
N ILE A 14 -11.06 -8.29 -37.52
CA ILE A 14 -10.09 -8.59 -38.59
C ILE A 14 -10.65 -8.16 -39.93
N ASP A 15 -10.37 -6.89 -40.27
CA ASP A 15 -10.01 -6.51 -41.64
C ASP A 15 -9.17 -5.23 -41.59
N ARG A 16 -7.85 -5.42 -41.48
CA ARG A 16 -6.83 -4.60 -42.14
C ARG A 16 -5.46 -5.28 -42.05
N ASP A 17 -5.03 -5.79 -43.20
CA ASP A 17 -3.66 -6.08 -43.62
C ASP A 17 -2.83 -7.05 -42.77
N THR A 18 -2.71 -8.31 -43.22
CA THR A 18 -1.49 -8.81 -43.90
C THR A 18 -1.59 -10.31 -44.21
N LEU A 19 -1.40 -10.63 -45.49
CA LEU A 19 -1.03 -11.95 -46.00
C LEU A 19 0.48 -12.16 -45.82
N SER A 20 0.90 -13.33 -45.33
CA SER A 20 1.97 -14.16 -45.92
C SER A 20 2.34 -15.34 -45.00
N ASP A 21 2.18 -16.54 -45.59
CA ASP A 21 2.99 -17.76 -45.48
C ASP A 21 3.05 -18.62 -44.21
N ALA A 22 2.24 -19.68 -44.27
CA ALA A 22 2.63 -21.08 -44.56
C ALA A 22 3.37 -21.95 -43.53
N SER A 23 2.88 -23.21 -43.50
CA SER A 23 3.48 -24.47 -43.03
C SER A 23 3.56 -24.65 -41.52
N GLU A 24 3.44 -25.81 -40.89
CA GLU A 24 2.93 -27.17 -41.14
C GLU A 24 3.10 -27.90 -39.78
N VAL A 25 2.62 -29.15 -39.67
CA VAL A 25 2.88 -30.13 -38.58
C VAL A 25 2.05 -29.88 -37.31
N GLY A 26 1.22 -30.78 -36.78
CA GLY A 26 1.10 -32.23 -36.90
C GLY A 26 1.18 -32.84 -35.50
N GLY A 27 0.19 -33.64 -35.08
CA GLY A 27 0.37 -34.61 -33.99
C GLY A 27 -0.76 -34.73 -32.95
N ALA A 28 -1.42 -35.91 -32.99
CA ALA A 28 -1.99 -36.73 -31.91
C ALA A 28 -2.59 -36.05 -30.65
N ARG A 29 -3.88 -36.19 -30.34
CA ARG A 29 -4.59 -37.39 -29.84
C ARG A 29 -3.98 -38.00 -28.58
N GLU A 30 -4.60 -37.74 -27.42
CA GLU A 30 -4.83 -38.76 -26.39
C GLU A 30 -6.00 -38.38 -25.48
N GLU A 31 -6.95 -39.31 -25.39
CA GLU A 31 -8.08 -39.36 -24.47
C GLU A 31 -7.59 -39.83 -23.09
N HIS A 32 -8.19 -39.38 -21.99
CA HIS A 32 -8.58 -40.20 -20.83
C HIS A 32 -9.30 -39.29 -19.80
N LYS A 33 -10.64 -39.34 -19.69
CA LYS A 33 -11.49 -40.26 -18.91
C LYS A 33 -11.76 -39.77 -17.47
N SER A 34 -13.00 -39.29 -17.35
CA SER A 34 -13.90 -39.08 -16.21
C SER A 34 -13.56 -39.77 -14.88
N THR A 35 -13.85 -39.07 -13.77
CA THR A 35 -14.56 -39.65 -12.61
C THR A 35 -15.33 -38.55 -11.87
N GLN A 36 -16.67 -38.60 -11.94
CA GLN A 36 -17.61 -37.95 -11.03
C GLN A 36 -17.58 -38.67 -9.68
N LEU A 37 -17.88 -37.96 -8.58
CA LEU A 37 -18.77 -38.46 -7.51
C LEU A 37 -19.22 -37.31 -6.59
N ASP A 38 -20.54 -37.20 -6.52
CA ASP A 38 -21.49 -36.62 -5.56
C ASP A 38 -21.03 -35.91 -4.27
N GLY A 39 -21.78 -34.85 -3.94
CA GLY A 39 -21.83 -34.16 -2.64
C GLY A 39 -22.53 -34.97 -1.52
N PRO A 40 -22.94 -34.35 -0.40
CA PRO A 40 -23.97 -33.31 -0.43
C PRO A 40 -23.79 -32.12 0.53
N GLU A 41 -24.73 -31.19 0.34
CA GLU A 41 -25.18 -30.00 1.06
C GLU A 41 -25.05 -29.99 2.59
N GLU A 42 -24.64 -28.84 3.16
CA GLU A 42 -25.17 -28.32 4.43
C GLU A 42 -25.25 -26.78 4.37
N GLU A 43 -26.46 -26.25 4.58
CA GLU A 43 -26.77 -24.86 4.89
C GLU A 43 -26.18 -24.48 6.25
N SER A 44 -25.58 -23.29 6.38
CA SER A 44 -25.56 -22.58 7.67
C SER A 44 -25.41 -21.07 7.49
N ASP A 45 -26.51 -20.38 7.78
CA ASP A 45 -26.54 -18.99 8.18
C ASP A 45 -25.57 -18.74 9.35
N SER A 46 -24.66 -17.78 9.20
CA SER A 46 -24.01 -17.13 10.34
C SER A 46 -23.59 -15.69 9.99
N GLU A 47 -24.52 -14.77 10.27
CA GLU A 47 -24.30 -13.60 11.13
C GLU A 47 -22.87 -13.00 11.13
N TYR A 48 -22.68 -11.94 10.35
CA TYR A 48 -21.48 -11.11 10.37
C TYR A 48 -21.34 -10.39 11.71
N ARG A 49 -20.55 -10.98 12.60
CA ARG A 49 -20.02 -10.32 13.80
C ARG A 49 -18.86 -9.43 13.36
N GLU A 50 -19.02 -8.11 13.51
CA GLU A 50 -17.90 -7.16 13.45
C GLU A 50 -16.90 -7.50 14.57
N GLU A 51 -15.89 -8.30 14.24
CA GLU A 51 -14.68 -8.36 15.06
C GLU A 51 -13.90 -7.07 14.85
N GLU A 52 -14.09 -6.12 15.75
CA GLU A 52 -13.09 -5.10 16.07
C GLU A 52 -11.78 -5.82 16.42
N ARG A 53 -10.96 -6.13 15.41
CA ARG A 53 -9.57 -6.50 15.61
C ARG A 53 -8.89 -5.30 16.25
N SER A 54 -8.70 -5.39 17.57
CA SER A 54 -7.95 -4.45 18.38
C SER A 54 -6.66 -4.08 17.64
N MET A 55 -6.62 -2.86 17.09
CA MET A 55 -5.44 -2.35 16.41
C MET A 55 -4.32 -2.22 17.43
N PRO A 56 -3.11 -2.71 17.14
CA PRO A 56 -2.02 -2.67 18.10
C PRO A 56 -1.71 -1.22 18.46
N GLU A 57 -1.65 -0.98 19.77
CA GLU A 57 -1.12 0.26 20.30
C GLU A 57 0.33 0.43 19.81
N PRO A 58 0.76 1.65 19.45
CA PRO A 58 2.16 1.91 19.19
C PRO A 58 2.97 1.42 20.42
N PRO A 59 4.22 0.96 20.24
CA PRO A 59 5.04 0.51 21.36
C PRO A 59 5.29 1.70 22.29
N MET A 60 4.40 1.90 23.25
CA MET A 60 4.65 2.72 24.40
C MET A 60 5.67 1.96 25.22
N ILE A 61 6.84 2.56 25.39
CA ILE A 61 7.74 2.15 26.46
C ILE A 61 6.91 2.19 27.73
N LEU A 62 6.65 1.01 28.31
CA LEU A 62 6.10 0.91 29.65
C LEU A 62 6.93 1.84 30.53
N HIS A 63 6.29 2.87 31.09
CA HIS A 63 6.82 3.47 32.30
C HIS A 63 6.89 2.33 33.32
N GLU A 64 8.06 1.71 33.45
CA GLU A 64 8.40 1.00 34.67
C GLU A 64 8.06 1.97 35.79
N LYS A 65 7.09 1.59 36.62
CA LYS A 65 6.81 2.27 37.87
C LYS A 65 8.06 2.09 38.74
N SER A 66 9.06 2.94 38.50
CA SER A 66 10.17 3.13 39.40
C SER A 66 9.61 3.82 40.63
N ASN A 67 9.37 2.98 41.63
CA ASN A 67 8.98 3.40 42.95
C ASN A 67 10.13 4.25 43.51
N ASN A 68 9.80 5.47 43.95
CA ASN A 68 10.67 6.45 44.62
C ASN A 68 11.73 7.15 43.76
N ASN A 69 11.31 8.22 43.10
CA ASN A 69 11.77 9.56 43.47
C ASN A 69 10.90 10.63 42.81
N ARG A 70 10.59 11.69 43.56
CA ARG A 70 10.11 12.97 43.00
C ARG A 70 11.26 13.62 42.22
N GLY A 71 11.72 12.99 41.16
CA GLY A 71 12.67 13.56 40.21
C GLY A 71 11.90 14.53 39.34
N HIS A 72 12.31 15.80 39.34
CA HIS A 72 11.91 16.77 38.32
C HIS A 72 11.81 16.07 36.96
N GLU A 73 10.72 16.27 36.22
CA GLU A 73 10.69 15.95 34.78
C GLU A 73 11.95 16.60 34.17
N LEU A 74 12.96 15.79 33.92
CA LEU A 74 14.23 16.27 33.40
C LEU A 74 13.92 16.83 32.02
N LYS A 75 14.02 18.15 31.90
CA LYS A 75 13.83 18.83 30.63
C LYS A 75 14.88 18.27 29.66
N PRO A 76 14.48 17.77 28.48
CA PRO A 76 15.44 17.30 27.50
C PRO A 76 16.39 18.43 27.15
N MET A 77 17.69 18.12 27.14
CA MET A 77 18.77 19.07 26.89
C MET A 77 19.31 18.95 25.46
N PHE A 78 19.10 17.80 24.82
CA PHE A 78 19.61 17.52 23.48
C PHE A 78 18.47 17.19 22.53
N HIS A 79 18.60 17.65 21.29
CA HIS A 79 17.68 17.37 20.21
C HIS A 79 18.36 16.44 19.22
N ALA A 80 17.66 15.39 18.81
CA ALA A 80 18.10 14.50 17.75
C ALA A 80 16.90 14.14 16.88
N ALA A 81 17.10 13.95 15.58
CA ALA A 81 16.05 13.63 14.63
C ALA A 81 16.24 12.24 14.06
N VAL A 82 15.15 11.50 13.95
CA VAL A 82 15.12 10.18 13.31
C VAL A 82 14.78 10.35 11.85
N HIS A 83 15.64 9.80 11.01
CA HIS A 83 15.47 9.79 9.57
C HIS A 83 15.28 8.35 9.09
N HIS A 84 14.37 8.18 8.13
CA HIS A 84 14.20 6.92 7.40
C HIS A 84 14.71 7.12 5.98
N ASN A 85 15.65 6.29 5.52
CA ASN A 85 16.13 6.33 4.14
C ASN A 85 16.21 4.92 3.57
N LYS A 86 15.43 4.63 2.52
CA LYS A 86 15.49 3.41 1.70
C LYS A 86 15.68 2.13 2.53
N GLU A 87 14.91 1.98 3.61
CA GLU A 87 14.88 0.84 4.55
C GLU A 87 15.78 0.92 5.80
N VAL A 88 16.64 1.93 5.94
CA VAL A 88 17.45 2.11 7.16
C VAL A 88 16.94 3.30 7.96
N THR A 89 16.62 3.04 9.22
CA THR A 89 16.25 4.08 10.20
C THR A 89 17.49 4.47 11.00
N GLY A 90 17.83 5.76 11.01
CA GLY A 90 19.02 6.28 11.70
C GLY A 90 18.71 7.56 12.48
N MET A 91 19.61 7.92 13.39
CA MET A 91 19.54 9.17 14.15
C MET A 91 20.56 10.16 13.59
N MET A 92 20.19 11.45 13.56
CA MET A 92 21.13 12.55 13.39
C MET A 92 20.89 13.59 14.50
N PRO A 93 21.94 14.04 15.23
CA PRO A 93 23.33 13.56 15.18
C PRO A 93 23.50 12.12 15.68
N ASP A 94 24.58 11.44 15.28
CA ASP A 94 24.84 10.06 15.71
C ASP A 94 25.64 9.97 17.02
N ILE A 95 25.95 8.76 17.49
CA ILE A 95 26.73 8.56 18.72
C ILE A 95 28.15 9.14 18.62
N TYR A 96 28.77 9.11 17.44
CA TYR A 96 30.12 9.61 17.24
C TYR A 96 30.14 11.14 17.31
N ASP A 97 29.12 11.79 16.74
CA ASP A 97 28.94 13.24 16.83
C ASP A 97 28.78 13.69 18.28
N PHE A 98 27.93 12.99 19.05
CA PHE A 98 27.70 13.31 20.46
C PHE A 98 28.92 13.05 21.35
N THR A 99 29.61 11.93 21.14
CA THR A 99 30.83 11.61 21.91
C THR A 99 31.96 12.57 21.60
N ALA A 100 32.12 12.98 20.34
CA ALA A 100 33.08 14.02 19.94
C ALA A 100 32.74 15.38 20.56
N ALA A 101 31.46 15.79 20.53
CA ALA A 101 31.01 17.03 21.16
C ALA A 101 31.24 17.01 22.69
N ALA A 102 30.94 15.90 23.35
CA ALA A 102 31.18 15.73 24.78
C ALA A 102 32.68 15.76 25.11
N PHE A 103 33.52 15.14 24.28
CA PHE A 103 34.97 15.20 24.41
C PHE A 103 35.49 16.64 24.31
N ASN A 104 35.06 17.39 23.28
CA ASN A 104 35.46 18.78 23.09
C ASN A 104 34.99 19.65 24.26
N MET A 105 33.76 19.47 24.76
CA MET A 105 33.26 20.20 25.92
C MET A 105 34.09 19.97 27.18
N ILE A 106 34.49 18.72 27.44
CA ILE A 106 35.36 18.38 28.58
C ILE A 106 36.75 18.97 28.38
N HIS A 107 37.28 18.91 27.17
CA HIS A 107 38.59 19.47 26.84
C HIS A 107 38.61 21.00 27.03
N ASP A 108 37.60 21.71 26.52
CA ASP A 108 37.47 23.16 26.70
C ASP A 108 37.37 23.53 28.17
N MET A 109 36.65 22.73 28.98
CA MET A 109 36.59 22.95 30.43
C MET A 109 37.97 22.78 31.08
N GLU A 110 38.71 21.73 30.72
CA GLU A 110 40.07 21.49 31.21
C GLU A 110 41.02 22.63 30.82
N GLU A 111 40.97 23.11 29.58
CA GLU A 111 41.76 24.26 29.11
C GLU A 111 41.41 25.55 29.88
N HIS A 112 40.11 25.84 30.08
CA HIS A 112 39.69 27.00 30.85
C HIS A 112 40.18 26.95 32.30
N LEU A 113 40.12 25.78 32.95
CA LEU A 113 40.63 25.60 34.32
C LEU A 113 42.13 25.84 34.40
N LEU A 114 42.90 25.40 33.39
CA LEU A 114 44.33 25.66 33.29
C LEU A 114 44.67 27.14 33.04
N GLY A 115 43.75 27.88 32.42
CA GLY A 115 43.86 29.33 32.20
C GLY A 115 43.61 30.20 33.43
N ILE A 116 43.10 29.63 34.54
CA ILE A 116 42.84 30.38 35.77
C ILE A 116 44.17 30.76 36.44
N GLU A 117 44.39 32.06 36.65
CA GLU A 117 45.56 32.54 37.39
C GLU A 117 45.60 31.95 38.80
N MET A 118 46.61 31.13 39.07
CA MET A 118 46.79 30.55 40.40
C MET A 118 47.13 31.63 41.43
N LEU A 119 46.68 31.45 42.67
CA LEU A 119 47.02 32.35 43.79
C LEU A 119 48.53 32.45 44.02
N THR A 120 49.30 31.44 43.61
CA THR A 120 50.77 31.43 43.62
C THR A 120 51.41 32.36 42.57
N SER A 121 50.65 32.78 41.57
CA SER A 121 51.07 33.76 40.55
C SER A 121 50.79 35.20 40.99
N ASN A 122 49.96 35.40 42.01
CA ASN A 122 49.65 36.72 42.56
C ASN A 122 50.76 37.20 43.51
N TRP A 123 51.49 38.23 43.08
CA TRP A 123 52.63 38.78 43.83
C TRP A 123 52.27 39.28 45.23
N ALA A 124 51.04 39.73 45.45
CA ALA A 124 50.56 40.24 46.74
C ALA A 124 50.33 39.11 47.76
N LEU A 125 50.05 37.89 47.30
CA LEU A 125 49.75 36.73 48.15
C LEU A 125 50.99 35.84 48.39
N LEU A 126 52.04 36.00 47.60
CA LEU A 126 53.31 35.25 47.73
C LEU A 126 53.91 35.25 49.15
N PRO A 127 53.90 36.35 49.93
CA PRO A 127 54.45 36.33 51.30
C PRO A 127 53.69 35.41 52.26
N PHE A 128 52.39 35.19 52.03
CA PHE A 128 51.51 34.38 52.87
C PHE A 128 51.48 32.91 52.46
N LEU A 129 51.88 32.60 51.22
CA LEU A 129 51.89 31.25 50.65
C LEU A 129 53.24 30.53 50.79
N ARG A 130 54.30 31.22 51.25
CA ARG A 130 55.61 30.62 51.51
C ARG A 130 55.61 29.90 52.87
N PRO A 131 56.11 28.66 52.95
CA PRO A 131 56.28 28.00 54.24
C PRO A 131 57.29 28.77 55.11
N THR A 132 57.03 28.87 56.42
CA THR A 132 57.91 29.52 57.40
C THR A 132 59.24 28.74 57.46
N VAL A 133 60.27 29.26 56.81
CA VAL A 133 61.57 28.62 56.67
C VAL A 133 62.31 28.67 58.01
N HIS A 134 62.75 27.52 58.53
CA HIS A 134 63.72 27.46 59.64
C HIS A 134 65.10 27.91 59.13
N PRO A 135 65.89 28.70 59.89
CA PRO A 135 67.18 29.18 59.43
C PRO A 135 68.14 28.00 59.17
N GLY A 136 68.51 27.76 57.91
CA GLY A 136 69.49 26.75 57.51
C GLY A 136 69.12 25.88 56.31
N THR A 137 67.86 25.88 55.85
CA THR A 137 67.46 25.14 54.64
C THR A 137 67.54 26.01 53.38
N PRO A 138 68.09 25.50 52.25
CA PRO A 138 68.12 26.23 51.00
C PRO A 138 66.70 26.45 50.48
N VAL A 139 66.31 27.73 50.37
CA VAL A 139 65.00 28.13 49.85
C VAL A 139 65.11 28.32 48.34
N ASP A 140 64.39 27.50 47.58
CA ASP A 140 64.22 27.74 46.15
C ASP A 140 63.61 29.11 45.92
N LYS A 141 64.33 30.00 45.22
CA LYS A 141 63.94 31.40 44.99
C LYS A 141 62.67 31.56 44.13
N LYS A 142 62.21 30.46 43.52
CA LYS A 142 60.94 30.32 42.80
C LYS A 142 60.36 28.95 43.12
N PRO A 143 59.63 28.78 44.24
CA PRO A 143 58.96 27.52 44.51
C PRO A 143 57.98 27.28 43.35
N ARG A 144 58.20 26.23 42.56
CA ARG A 144 57.25 25.80 41.55
C ARG A 144 56.03 25.28 42.32
N GLY A 145 54.91 25.99 42.23
CA GLY A 145 53.65 25.54 42.85
C GLY A 145 53.22 24.19 42.27
N PRO A 146 52.28 23.49 42.94
CA PRO A 146 51.70 22.27 42.40
C PRO A 146 51.18 22.53 40.97
N SER A 147 51.57 21.71 40.01
CA SER A 147 51.08 21.84 38.63
C SER A 147 49.61 21.42 38.59
N LEU A 148 48.71 22.36 38.31
CA LEU A 148 47.28 22.10 38.18
C LEU A 148 47.01 21.03 37.10
N GLU A 149 47.79 21.01 36.02
CA GLU A 149 47.73 19.97 34.98
C GLU A 149 47.98 18.57 35.55
N LEU A 150 48.95 18.43 36.46
CA LEU A 150 49.25 17.15 37.11
C LEU A 150 48.16 16.75 38.11
N VAL A 151 47.55 17.73 38.77
CA VAL A 151 46.44 17.51 39.72
C VAL A 151 45.19 17.06 38.96
N LEU A 152 44.78 17.78 37.91
CA LEU A 152 43.62 17.44 37.08
C LEU A 152 43.75 16.05 36.45
N ARG A 153 44.93 15.69 35.93
CA ARG A 153 45.16 14.35 35.35
C ARG A 153 45.09 13.20 36.37
N LYS A 154 45.33 13.48 37.66
CA LYS A 154 45.32 12.48 38.73
C LYS A 154 44.07 12.55 39.61
N ASP A 155 43.18 13.50 39.35
CA ASP A 155 41.96 13.67 40.12
C ASP A 155 40.99 12.53 39.79
N VAL A 156 40.84 11.63 40.76
CA VAL A 156 39.94 10.48 40.67
C VAL A 156 38.49 10.93 40.49
N ASN A 157 38.08 12.05 41.09
CA ASN A 157 36.71 12.53 40.95
C ASN A 157 36.45 13.05 39.54
N LEU A 158 37.39 13.82 38.97
CA LEU A 158 37.25 14.32 37.60
C LEU A 158 37.22 13.18 36.58
N ILE A 159 38.10 12.18 36.75
CA ILE A 159 38.09 10.97 35.91
C ILE A 159 36.76 10.23 36.04
N ASN A 160 36.24 10.06 37.25
CA ASN A 160 34.95 9.39 37.49
C ASN A 160 33.78 10.16 36.86
N VAL A 161 33.77 11.49 36.94
CA VAL A 161 32.75 12.32 36.30
C VAL A 161 32.82 12.19 34.78
N LYS A 162 34.02 12.24 34.17
CA LYS A 162 34.20 12.04 32.73
C LYS A 162 33.69 10.67 32.27
N ASN A 163 34.07 9.61 32.99
CA ASN A 163 33.61 8.26 32.69
C ASN A 163 32.09 8.12 32.85
N SER A 164 31.51 8.80 33.84
CA SER A 164 30.05 8.82 34.04
C SER A 164 29.33 9.51 32.89
N ILE A 165 29.87 10.63 32.37
CA ILE A 165 29.30 11.32 31.21
C ILE A 165 29.29 10.41 29.97
N TYR A 166 30.42 9.76 29.66
CA TYR A 166 30.48 8.82 28.53
C TYR A 166 29.54 7.63 28.72
N SER A 167 29.50 7.04 29.92
CA SER A 167 28.59 5.94 30.22
C SER A 167 27.11 6.36 30.10
N CYS A 168 26.76 7.58 30.52
CA CYS A 168 25.41 8.12 30.32
C CYS A 168 25.07 8.29 28.84
N ILE A 169 26.00 8.81 28.03
CA ILE A 169 25.79 8.92 26.57
C ILE A 169 25.58 7.53 25.96
N ASP A 170 26.46 6.58 26.25
CA ASP A 170 26.36 5.21 25.73
C ASP A 170 25.05 4.53 26.12
N THR A 171 24.61 4.66 27.38
CA THR A 171 23.34 4.08 27.85
C THR A 171 22.13 4.69 27.13
N VAL A 172 22.12 6.01 26.92
CA VAL A 172 21.01 6.67 26.22
C VAL A 172 20.98 6.28 24.73
N PHE A 173 22.13 6.20 24.08
CA PHE A 173 22.20 5.72 22.70
C PHE A 173 21.83 4.24 22.58
N HIS A 174 22.15 3.42 23.58
CA HIS A 174 21.68 2.04 23.64
C HIS A 174 20.15 1.96 23.74
N CYS A 175 19.53 2.72 24.66
CA CYS A 175 18.08 2.82 24.76
C CYS A 175 17.44 3.33 23.46
N THR A 176 18.09 4.29 22.80
CA THR A 176 17.57 4.81 21.52
C THR A 176 17.69 3.77 20.42
N GLY A 177 18.77 2.99 20.38
CA GLY A 177 18.93 1.89 19.44
C GLY A 177 17.81 0.85 19.56
N VAL A 178 17.39 0.52 20.79
CA VAL A 178 16.23 -0.36 21.04
C VAL A 178 14.94 0.28 20.49
N TYR A 179 14.74 1.58 20.72
CA TYR A 179 13.57 2.30 20.20
C TYR A 179 13.54 2.33 18.65
N LEU A 180 14.68 2.61 18.01
CA LEU A 180 14.81 2.59 16.56
C LEU A 180 14.58 1.19 15.98
N ALA A 181 15.06 0.15 16.66
CA ALA A 181 14.79 -1.23 16.27
C ALA A 181 13.30 -1.56 16.33
N ALA A 182 12.56 -1.06 17.33
CA ALA A 182 11.11 -1.23 17.41
C ALA A 182 10.38 -0.50 16.26
N LEU A 183 10.79 0.73 15.93
CA LEU A 183 10.27 1.46 14.75
C LEU A 183 10.56 0.70 13.45
N GLN A 184 11.75 0.14 13.31
CA GLN A 184 12.12 -0.68 12.16
C GLN A 184 11.27 -1.95 12.05
N GLN A 185 11.00 -2.63 13.17
CA GLN A 185 10.13 -3.82 13.19
C GLN A 185 8.70 -3.47 12.77
N LEU A 186 8.18 -2.34 13.25
CA LEU A 186 6.88 -1.82 12.84
C LEU A 186 6.88 -1.54 11.33
N TYR A 187 7.92 -0.88 10.81
CA TYR A 187 8.06 -0.62 9.39
C TYR A 187 8.04 -1.91 8.56
N THR A 188 8.86 -2.89 8.94
CA THR A 188 8.94 -4.18 8.23
C THR A 188 7.60 -4.93 8.24
N LYS A 189 6.92 -4.97 9.39
CA LYS A 189 5.66 -5.71 9.55
C LYS A 189 4.51 -5.13 8.73
N TYR A 190 4.44 -3.81 8.59
CA TYR A 190 3.29 -3.19 7.92
C TYR A 190 3.60 -2.72 6.51
N PHE A 191 4.83 -2.30 6.20
CA PHE A 191 5.16 -1.66 4.91
C PHE A 191 5.90 -2.58 3.94
N LEU A 192 6.63 -3.59 4.44
CA LEU A 192 7.40 -4.51 3.59
C LEU A 192 6.71 -5.86 3.31
N THR A 193 5.71 -6.26 4.11
CA THR A 193 4.99 -7.52 3.87
C THR A 193 4.30 -7.52 2.51
N LYS A 194 4.55 -8.49 1.63
CA LYS A 194 3.90 -8.54 0.32
C LYS A 194 2.41 -8.86 0.45
N LEU A 195 1.60 -8.38 -0.48
CA LEU A 195 0.22 -8.83 -0.65
C LEU A 195 0.27 -10.26 -1.20
N SER A 196 -0.46 -11.21 -0.58
CA SER A 196 -0.56 -12.56 -1.14
C SER A 196 -1.52 -12.53 -2.32
N ALA A 197 -1.00 -12.71 -3.53
CA ALA A 197 -1.84 -12.98 -4.68
C ALA A 197 -2.40 -14.42 -4.56
N GLY A 198 -3.72 -14.56 -4.41
CA GLY A 198 -4.43 -15.82 -4.68
C GLY A 198 -4.39 -16.18 -6.18
N SER A 199 -5.17 -17.15 -6.65
CA SER A 199 -5.08 -17.62 -8.06
C SER A 199 -6.39 -17.58 -8.86
N ASP A 200 -7.36 -16.69 -8.57
CA ASP A 200 -8.64 -16.63 -9.29
C ASP A 200 -8.87 -15.28 -10.01
N ALA A 201 -8.62 -15.26 -11.31
CA ALA A 201 -8.37 -14.06 -12.13
C ALA A 201 -9.47 -12.98 -12.17
N GLY A 202 -10.73 -13.27 -11.82
CA GLY A 202 -11.83 -12.28 -11.89
C GLY A 202 -12.22 -11.66 -10.53
N ASN A 203 -12.45 -12.50 -9.52
CA ASN A 203 -12.81 -12.03 -8.18
C ASN A 203 -11.60 -11.51 -7.40
N GLN A 204 -10.39 -11.97 -7.76
CA GLN A 204 -9.19 -11.52 -7.09
C GLN A 204 -8.82 -10.08 -7.42
N GLU A 205 -9.20 -9.53 -8.56
CA GLU A 205 -8.89 -8.15 -8.90
C GLU A 205 -9.68 -7.18 -7.99
N VAL A 206 -10.97 -7.44 -7.79
CA VAL A 206 -11.82 -6.68 -6.85
C VAL A 206 -11.30 -6.82 -5.42
N MET A 207 -11.00 -8.05 -4.99
CA MET A 207 -10.45 -8.31 -3.66
C MET A 207 -9.07 -7.68 -3.47
N PHE A 208 -8.24 -7.66 -4.51
CA PHE A 208 -6.93 -7.01 -4.52
C PHE A 208 -7.07 -5.51 -4.24
N TYR A 209 -7.97 -4.81 -4.94
CA TYR A 209 -8.19 -3.39 -4.69
C TYR A 209 -8.71 -3.14 -3.28
N GLN A 210 -9.66 -3.96 -2.81
CA GLN A 210 -10.19 -3.85 -1.46
C GLN A 210 -9.10 -4.05 -0.40
N GLU A 211 -8.29 -5.11 -0.51
CA GLU A 211 -7.20 -5.41 0.41
C GLU A 211 -6.10 -4.35 0.36
N ALA A 212 -5.72 -3.89 -0.84
CA ALA A 212 -4.70 -2.86 -1.01
C ALA A 212 -5.15 -1.52 -0.40
N LEU A 213 -6.37 -1.07 -0.68
CA LEU A 213 -6.91 0.16 -0.10
C LEU A 213 -7.08 0.06 1.43
N GLN A 214 -7.62 -1.04 1.93
CA GLN A 214 -7.74 -1.29 3.36
C GLN A 214 -6.38 -1.28 4.06
N ARG A 215 -5.38 -1.89 3.42
CA ARG A 215 -4.02 -1.93 3.94
C ARG A 215 -3.41 -0.54 3.99
N HIS A 216 -3.50 0.24 2.91
CA HIS A 216 -2.93 1.59 2.86
C HIS A 216 -3.64 2.53 3.85
N ASP A 217 -4.96 2.44 4.00
CA ASP A 217 -5.71 3.16 5.04
C ASP A 217 -5.24 2.78 6.46
N THR A 218 -5.05 1.48 6.71
CA THR A 218 -4.51 0.99 8.00
C THR A 218 -3.08 1.49 8.24
N GLN A 219 -2.22 1.48 7.20
CA GLN A 219 -0.87 2.02 7.27
C GLN A 219 -0.87 3.50 7.62
N LEU A 220 -1.70 4.32 6.96
CA LEU A 220 -1.83 5.75 7.28
C LEU A 220 -2.27 5.97 8.73
N LYS A 221 -3.27 5.22 9.21
CA LYS A 221 -3.71 5.27 10.62
C LYS A 221 -2.59 4.91 11.59
N ILE A 222 -1.74 3.94 11.25
CA ILE A 222 -0.57 3.58 12.06
C ILE A 222 0.46 4.72 12.07
N VAL A 223 0.75 5.32 10.92
CA VAL A 223 1.68 6.46 10.81
C VAL A 223 1.17 7.66 11.59
N ASP A 224 -0.13 7.95 11.54
CA ASP A 224 -0.73 9.07 12.26
C ASP A 224 -0.64 8.91 13.78
N ARG A 225 -0.65 7.66 14.29
CA ARG A 225 -0.44 7.33 15.71
C ARG A 225 1.01 7.51 16.17
N ILE A 226 1.98 7.62 15.27
CA ILE A 226 3.37 7.87 15.66
C ILE A 226 3.46 9.33 16.16
N PRO A 227 3.98 9.56 17.37
CA PRO A 227 4.13 10.90 17.91
C PRO A 227 5.16 11.69 17.10
N GLU A 228 5.00 13.01 17.03
CA GLU A 228 5.97 13.89 16.35
C GLU A 228 7.29 13.98 17.10
N SER A 229 7.27 13.83 18.42
CA SER A 229 8.48 13.77 19.24
C SER A 229 8.33 12.84 20.43
N GLN A 230 9.44 12.21 20.84
CA GLN A 230 9.51 11.31 21.98
C GLN A 230 10.64 11.75 22.92
N ARG A 231 10.34 11.81 24.22
CA ARG A 231 11.36 12.08 25.25
C ARG A 231 12.04 10.78 25.64
N LEU A 232 13.37 10.77 25.61
CA LEU A 232 14.19 9.65 26.05
C LEU A 232 15.34 10.15 26.93
N GLY A 233 15.11 10.19 28.24
CA GLY A 233 16.07 10.73 29.20
C GLY A 233 16.39 12.20 28.90
N MET A 234 17.65 12.48 28.55
CA MET A 234 18.13 13.82 28.21
C MET A 234 17.84 14.24 26.76
N PHE A 235 17.34 13.33 25.91
CA PHE A 235 17.08 13.58 24.50
C PHE A 235 15.59 13.85 24.24
N LEU A 236 15.32 14.85 23.41
CA LEU A 236 14.08 14.99 22.67
C LEU A 236 14.32 14.50 21.26
N ILE A 237 13.72 13.34 20.95
CA ILE A 237 13.82 12.70 19.65
C ILE A 237 12.71 13.23 18.78
N ASP A 238 13.04 13.95 17.71
CA ASP A 238 12.13 14.38 16.66
C ASP A 238 11.90 13.23 15.66
N LEU A 239 10.64 12.85 15.50
CA LEU A 239 10.17 11.78 14.62
C LEU A 239 9.44 12.34 13.40
N THR A 240 9.28 13.66 13.30
CA THR A 240 8.63 14.33 12.17
C THR A 240 9.24 13.90 10.82
N PRO A 241 10.58 13.87 10.64
CA PRO A 241 11.18 13.47 9.37
C PRO A 241 10.91 12.00 9.02
N TYR A 242 10.89 11.11 10.02
CA TYR A 242 10.51 9.71 9.84
C TYR A 242 9.04 9.59 9.42
N LYS A 243 8.14 10.27 10.14
CA LYS A 243 6.70 10.26 9.91
C LYS A 243 6.35 10.78 8.53
N ASP A 244 6.91 11.92 8.13
CA ASP A 244 6.66 12.56 6.84
C ASP A 244 7.12 11.68 5.68
N ASN A 245 8.28 11.03 5.80
CA ASN A 245 8.79 10.14 4.75
C ASN A 245 7.89 8.90 4.58
N VAL A 246 7.57 8.20 5.68
CA VAL A 246 6.72 7.01 5.63
C VAL A 246 5.30 7.37 5.17
N ARG A 247 4.77 8.52 5.61
CA ARG A 247 3.47 9.03 5.18
C ARG A 247 3.46 9.34 3.68
N GLY A 248 4.45 10.07 3.20
CA GLY A 248 4.59 10.40 1.77
C GLY A 248 4.63 9.14 0.91
N PHE A 249 5.49 8.18 1.25
CA PHE A 249 5.57 6.90 0.55
C PHE A 249 4.24 6.13 0.53
N THR A 250 3.49 6.16 1.64
CA THR A 250 2.19 5.47 1.73
C THR A 250 1.13 6.16 0.88
N LEU A 251 1.13 7.50 0.86
CA LEU A 251 0.23 8.29 0.02
C LEU A 251 0.50 8.08 -1.47
N ASP A 252 1.77 8.04 -1.89
CA ASP A 252 2.14 7.78 -3.29
C ASP A 252 1.68 6.38 -3.76
N ARG A 253 1.77 5.38 -2.88
CA ARG A 253 1.27 4.03 -3.19
C ARG A 253 -0.24 3.98 -3.21
N LEU A 254 -0.91 4.67 -2.30
CA LEU A 254 -2.36 4.80 -2.28
C LEU A 254 -2.86 5.46 -3.57
N SER A 255 -2.25 6.58 -4.00
CA SER A 255 -2.64 7.26 -5.24
C SER A 255 -2.46 6.35 -6.46
N THR A 256 -1.35 5.61 -6.53
CA THR A 256 -1.12 4.62 -7.60
C THR A 256 -2.25 3.58 -7.66
N VAL A 257 -2.67 3.04 -6.51
CA VAL A 257 -3.76 2.04 -6.45
C VAL A 257 -5.10 2.67 -6.85
N GLN A 258 -5.36 3.91 -6.44
CA GLN A 258 -6.58 4.65 -6.80
C GLN A 258 -6.63 4.93 -8.31
N GLU A 259 -5.52 5.33 -8.92
CA GLU A 259 -5.41 5.54 -10.37
C GLU A 259 -5.65 4.25 -11.15
N LEU A 260 -5.06 3.13 -10.71
CA LEU A 260 -5.28 1.81 -11.32
C LEU A 260 -6.74 1.39 -11.23
N LEU A 261 -7.37 1.53 -10.06
CA LEU A 261 -8.78 1.21 -9.85
C LEU A 261 -9.68 2.04 -10.79
N ASN A 262 -9.46 3.35 -10.85
CA ASN A 262 -10.23 4.24 -11.72
C ASN A 262 -10.06 3.87 -13.20
N SER A 263 -8.83 3.57 -13.63
CA SER A 263 -8.55 3.15 -15.00
C SER A 263 -9.27 1.85 -15.35
N ASP A 264 -9.25 0.88 -14.45
CA ASP A 264 -9.88 -0.43 -14.65
C ASP A 264 -11.41 -0.33 -14.75
N VAL A 265 -12.04 0.42 -13.82
CA VAL A 265 -13.49 0.69 -13.85
C VAL A 265 -13.91 1.37 -15.16
N MET A 266 -13.14 2.39 -15.57
CA MET A 266 -13.38 3.12 -16.80
C MET A 266 -13.27 2.21 -18.03
N GLN A 267 -12.23 1.37 -18.09
CA GLN A 267 -12.03 0.43 -19.20
C GLN A 267 -13.16 -0.60 -19.28
N ARG A 268 -13.55 -1.21 -18.15
CA ARG A 268 -14.64 -2.19 -18.09
C ARG A 268 -15.98 -1.59 -18.47
N THR A 269 -16.26 -0.38 -18.02
CA THR A 269 -17.49 0.35 -18.38
C THR A 269 -17.56 0.56 -19.90
N ARG A 270 -16.47 1.01 -20.52
CA ARG A 270 -16.41 1.17 -21.99
C ARG A 270 -16.59 -0.15 -22.73
N GLN A 271 -15.94 -1.22 -22.25
CA GLN A 271 -16.11 -2.55 -22.85
C GLN A 271 -17.55 -3.04 -22.75
N LEU A 272 -18.22 -2.85 -21.60
CA LEU A 272 -19.63 -3.21 -21.43
C LEU A 272 -20.52 -2.44 -22.42
N ILE A 273 -20.35 -1.11 -22.50
CA ILE A 273 -21.10 -0.27 -23.45
C ILE A 273 -20.88 -0.77 -24.89
N GLN A 274 -19.63 -1.00 -25.28
CA GLN A 274 -19.30 -1.51 -26.62
C GLN A 274 -19.94 -2.87 -26.91
N LYS A 275 -19.94 -3.80 -25.94
CA LYS A 275 -20.61 -5.10 -26.10
C LYS A 275 -22.11 -4.94 -26.31
N LEU A 276 -22.76 -4.04 -25.56
CA LEU A 276 -24.19 -3.77 -25.69
C LEU A 276 -24.49 -3.12 -27.05
N ASP A 277 -23.72 -2.12 -27.47
CA ASP A 277 -23.88 -1.48 -28.79
C ASP A 277 -23.69 -2.48 -29.93
N ASN A 278 -22.70 -3.38 -29.83
CA ASN A 278 -22.50 -4.44 -30.80
C ASN A 278 -23.70 -5.39 -30.88
N LEU A 279 -24.31 -5.73 -29.73
CA LEU A 279 -25.54 -6.54 -29.72
C LEU A 279 -26.71 -5.80 -30.39
N ILE A 280 -26.89 -4.50 -30.11
CA ILE A 280 -27.92 -3.69 -30.78
C ILE A 280 -27.69 -3.70 -32.30
N THR A 281 -26.47 -3.42 -32.75
CA THR A 281 -26.17 -3.35 -34.19
C THR A 281 -26.41 -4.69 -34.91
N VAL A 282 -26.07 -5.82 -34.28
CA VAL A 282 -26.36 -7.16 -34.84
C VAL A 282 -27.87 -7.41 -34.89
N LEU A 283 -28.61 -7.14 -33.82
CA LEU A 283 -30.05 -7.40 -33.73
C LEU A 283 -30.90 -6.50 -34.65
N GLU A 284 -30.48 -5.26 -34.86
CA GLU A 284 -31.13 -4.30 -35.77
C GLU A 284 -30.67 -4.45 -37.23
N SER A 285 -29.64 -5.26 -37.50
CA SER A 285 -29.18 -5.49 -38.86
C SER A 285 -30.24 -6.20 -39.71
N HIS A 286 -30.27 -5.89 -41.02
CA HIS A 286 -31.15 -6.56 -41.99
C HIS A 286 -30.30 -7.22 -43.09
N PRO A 287 -29.57 -8.30 -42.75
CA PRO A 287 -28.61 -8.90 -43.66
C PRO A 287 -29.31 -9.61 -44.83
N ALA A 288 -28.82 -9.35 -46.05
CA ALA A 288 -29.22 -10.11 -47.23
C ALA A 288 -28.46 -11.43 -47.38
N ALA A 289 -27.27 -11.54 -46.76
CA ALA A 289 -26.46 -12.75 -46.78
C ALA A 289 -26.97 -13.77 -45.75
N LEU A 290 -27.02 -15.04 -46.14
CA LEU A 290 -27.55 -16.13 -45.30
C LEU A 290 -26.75 -16.29 -44.00
N ASP A 291 -25.43 -16.20 -44.06
CA ASP A 291 -24.55 -16.37 -42.88
C ASP A 291 -24.80 -15.27 -41.83
N ALA A 292 -24.90 -14.02 -42.27
CA ALA A 292 -25.18 -12.89 -41.39
C ALA A 292 -26.60 -12.94 -40.82
N LEU A 293 -27.58 -13.43 -41.59
CA LEU A 293 -28.94 -13.68 -41.10
C LEU A 293 -28.95 -14.78 -40.04
N TYR A 294 -28.21 -15.87 -40.24
CA TYR A 294 -28.04 -16.93 -39.26
C TYR A 294 -27.45 -16.39 -37.95
N ILE A 295 -26.39 -15.57 -38.03
CA ILE A 295 -25.78 -14.94 -36.84
C ILE A 295 -26.79 -14.07 -36.10
N ARG A 296 -27.54 -13.22 -36.81
CA ARG A 296 -28.58 -12.37 -36.20
C ARG A 296 -29.62 -13.20 -35.44
N LEU A 297 -30.17 -14.23 -36.08
CA LEU A 297 -31.24 -15.05 -35.49
C LEU A 297 -30.75 -15.88 -34.29
N THR A 298 -29.57 -16.50 -34.41
CA THR A 298 -28.97 -17.25 -33.30
C THR A 298 -28.60 -16.37 -32.12
N THR A 299 -28.17 -15.12 -32.38
CA THR A 299 -27.94 -14.12 -31.33
C THR A 299 -29.25 -13.73 -30.64
N ALA A 300 -30.34 -13.56 -31.39
CA ALA A 300 -31.65 -13.26 -30.81
C ALA A 300 -32.18 -14.40 -29.92
N ASP A 301 -31.96 -15.66 -30.31
CA ASP A 301 -32.35 -16.83 -29.51
C ASP A 301 -31.53 -16.99 -28.22
N SER A 302 -30.23 -16.73 -28.29
CA SER A 302 -29.32 -16.81 -27.15
C SER A 302 -29.29 -15.54 -26.28
N LEU A 303 -30.08 -14.52 -26.64
CA LEU A 303 -30.04 -13.21 -25.98
C LEU A 303 -30.28 -13.26 -24.46
N PRO A 304 -31.24 -14.04 -23.92
CA PRO A 304 -31.44 -14.12 -22.47
C PRO A 304 -30.21 -14.62 -21.71
N ASP A 305 -29.49 -15.59 -22.29
CA ASP A 305 -28.29 -16.17 -21.69
C ASP A 305 -27.10 -15.21 -21.79
N ILE A 306 -26.94 -14.52 -22.93
CA ILE A 306 -25.94 -13.48 -23.11
C ILE A 306 -26.14 -12.36 -22.08
N LEU A 307 -27.37 -11.87 -21.92
CA LEU A 307 -27.68 -10.82 -20.95
C LEU A 307 -27.41 -11.26 -19.50
N ARG A 308 -27.78 -12.50 -19.15
CA ARG A 308 -27.47 -13.07 -17.82
C ARG A 308 -25.97 -13.16 -17.56
N LEU A 309 -25.19 -13.57 -18.55
CA LEU A 309 -23.73 -13.64 -18.43
C LEU A 309 -23.10 -12.25 -18.28
N LEU A 310 -23.57 -11.26 -19.05
CA LEU A 310 -23.12 -9.87 -18.94
C LEU A 310 -23.44 -9.28 -17.56
N GLU A 311 -24.65 -9.51 -17.04
CA GLU A 311 -25.06 -9.03 -15.73
C GLU A 311 -24.21 -9.66 -14.61
N ASN A 312 -24.08 -10.99 -14.61
CA ASN A 312 -23.35 -11.71 -13.57
C ASN A 312 -21.86 -11.43 -13.56
N ARG A 313 -21.24 -11.26 -14.73
CA ARG A 313 -19.80 -11.11 -14.86
C ARG A 313 -19.39 -9.64 -14.92
N ASP A 314 -19.88 -8.89 -15.89
CA ASP A 314 -19.35 -7.56 -16.17
C ASP A 314 -20.03 -6.50 -15.28
N VAL A 315 -21.36 -6.49 -15.20
CA VAL A 315 -22.12 -5.48 -14.43
C VAL A 315 -21.84 -5.62 -12.93
N ASN A 316 -21.96 -6.82 -12.36
CA ASN A 316 -21.71 -7.04 -10.93
C ASN A 316 -20.26 -6.74 -10.52
N GLN A 317 -19.28 -6.98 -11.39
CA GLN A 317 -17.90 -6.59 -11.13
C GLN A 317 -17.72 -5.06 -11.14
N ILE A 318 -18.34 -4.35 -12.08
CA ILE A 318 -18.26 -2.88 -12.10
C ILE A 318 -18.95 -2.30 -10.86
N ILE A 319 -20.10 -2.86 -10.45
CA ILE A 319 -20.80 -2.48 -9.21
C ILE A 319 -19.89 -2.69 -7.99
N SER A 320 -19.22 -3.84 -7.89
CA SER A 320 -18.36 -4.13 -6.74
C SER A 320 -17.16 -3.17 -6.68
N LEU A 321 -16.59 -2.79 -7.83
CA LEU A 321 -15.54 -1.77 -7.88
C LEU A 321 -16.06 -0.38 -7.48
N TYR A 322 -17.24 0.05 -7.94
CA TYR A 322 -17.84 1.32 -7.49
C TYR A 322 -18.18 1.31 -5.99
N ASN A 323 -18.59 0.16 -5.43
CA ASN A 323 -18.81 0.02 -3.99
C ASN A 323 -17.49 0.21 -3.21
N ILE A 324 -16.36 -0.26 -3.74
CA ILE A 324 -15.04 -0.02 -3.15
C ILE A 324 -14.68 1.47 -3.24
N ILE A 325 -14.93 2.11 -4.38
CA ILE A 325 -14.72 3.55 -4.57
C ILE A 325 -15.50 4.34 -3.53
N ASP A 326 -16.79 4.03 -3.35
CA ASP A 326 -17.66 4.71 -2.38
C ASP A 326 -17.20 4.44 -0.94
N ARG A 327 -16.83 3.20 -0.60
CA ARG A 327 -16.37 2.82 0.74
C ARG A 327 -15.09 3.55 1.18
N PHE A 328 -14.13 3.70 0.26
CA PHE A 328 -12.85 4.35 0.54
C PHE A 328 -12.81 5.82 0.11
N ALA A 329 -13.95 6.38 -0.33
CA ALA A 329 -14.06 7.74 -0.86
C ALA A 329 -12.98 8.06 -1.91
N VAL A 330 -12.76 7.12 -2.84
CA VAL A 330 -11.74 7.27 -3.89
C VAL A 330 -12.19 8.38 -4.86
N PRO A 331 -11.33 9.39 -5.12
CA PRO A 331 -11.64 10.40 -6.12
C PRO A 331 -11.82 9.74 -7.50
N HIS A 332 -12.96 9.96 -8.14
CA HIS A 332 -13.28 9.38 -9.45
C HIS A 332 -14.01 10.40 -10.33
N ASN A 333 -14.04 10.13 -11.63
CA ASN A 333 -14.77 10.94 -12.59
C ASN A 333 -16.28 10.57 -12.57
N GLU A 334 -17.13 11.54 -12.21
CA GLU A 334 -18.58 11.31 -12.18
C GLU A 334 -19.18 11.00 -13.55
N ASP A 335 -18.57 11.49 -14.63
CA ASP A 335 -19.10 11.26 -15.98
C ASP A 335 -18.99 9.78 -16.38
N ASP A 336 -17.92 9.09 -15.98
CA ASP A 336 -17.75 7.65 -16.21
C ASP A 336 -18.76 6.83 -15.40
N ARG A 337 -19.08 7.28 -14.18
CA ARG A 337 -20.14 6.66 -13.35
C ARG A 337 -21.52 6.84 -13.99
N ARG A 338 -21.85 8.04 -14.45
CA ARG A 338 -23.11 8.30 -15.18
C ARG A 338 -23.21 7.48 -16.45
N ALA A 339 -22.09 7.31 -17.18
CA ALA A 339 -22.04 6.45 -18.36
C ALA A 339 -22.37 4.99 -17.99
N PHE A 340 -21.81 4.47 -16.91
CA PHE A 340 -22.17 3.14 -16.39
C PHE A 340 -23.66 3.07 -15.98
N GLU A 341 -24.16 4.04 -15.22
CA GLU A 341 -25.57 4.09 -14.79
C GLU A 341 -26.53 4.13 -15.99
N SER A 342 -26.12 4.75 -17.10
CA SER A 342 -26.92 4.80 -18.33
C SER A 342 -27.00 3.45 -19.09
N THR A 343 -26.15 2.47 -18.76
CA THR A 343 -26.13 1.17 -19.46
C THR A 343 -27.43 0.39 -19.32
N HIS A 344 -28.25 0.64 -18.29
CA HIS A 344 -29.56 0.01 -18.16
C HIS A 344 -30.50 0.37 -19.32
N TYR A 345 -30.39 1.59 -19.89
CA TYR A 345 -31.12 1.98 -21.08
C TYR A 345 -30.65 1.17 -22.30
N LEU A 346 -29.35 0.96 -22.44
CA LEU A 346 -28.78 0.12 -23.52
C LEU A 346 -29.25 -1.33 -23.39
N VAL A 347 -29.25 -1.90 -22.19
CA VAL A 347 -29.80 -3.26 -21.94
C VAL A 347 -31.28 -3.35 -22.34
N THR A 348 -32.05 -2.30 -22.04
CA THR A 348 -33.46 -2.23 -22.42
C THR A 348 -33.63 -2.16 -23.95
N SER A 349 -32.80 -1.37 -24.62
CA SER A 349 -32.77 -1.28 -26.09
C SER A 349 -32.38 -2.61 -26.74
N VAL A 350 -31.35 -3.30 -26.23
CA VAL A 350 -30.95 -4.64 -26.67
C VAL A 350 -32.12 -5.62 -26.56
N ARG A 351 -32.82 -5.64 -25.41
CA ARG A 351 -33.99 -6.50 -25.20
C ARG A 351 -35.11 -6.17 -26.18
N HIS A 352 -35.35 -4.89 -26.45
CA HIS A 352 -36.34 -4.47 -27.44
C HIS A 352 -35.99 -4.93 -28.86
N ALA A 353 -34.75 -4.68 -29.31
CA ALA A 353 -34.25 -5.12 -30.62
C ALA A 353 -34.34 -6.65 -30.78
N GLY A 354 -34.00 -7.40 -29.73
CA GLY A 354 -34.16 -8.86 -29.70
C GLY A 354 -35.61 -9.31 -29.88
N ASN A 355 -36.56 -8.69 -29.16
CA ASN A 355 -37.98 -9.00 -29.29
C ASN A 355 -38.51 -8.70 -30.69
N VAL A 356 -38.07 -7.59 -31.30
CA VAL A 356 -38.43 -7.23 -32.68
C VAL A 356 -37.89 -8.28 -33.65
N CYS A 357 -36.62 -8.67 -33.53
CA CYS A 357 -36.00 -9.71 -34.35
C CYS A 357 -36.73 -11.06 -34.24
N LEU A 358 -37.11 -11.47 -33.03
CA LEU A 358 -37.86 -12.70 -32.80
C LEU A 358 -39.25 -12.65 -33.44
N ARG A 359 -39.94 -11.50 -33.37
CA ARG A 359 -41.23 -11.31 -34.03
C ARG A 359 -41.11 -11.39 -35.56
N GLU A 360 -40.14 -10.69 -36.14
CA GLU A 360 -39.87 -10.74 -37.58
C GLU A 360 -39.58 -12.16 -38.05
N ARG A 361 -38.81 -12.93 -37.28
CA ARG A 361 -38.56 -14.34 -37.58
C ARG A 361 -39.86 -15.14 -37.60
N THR A 362 -40.70 -15.00 -36.58
CA THR A 362 -41.99 -15.72 -36.52
C THR A 362 -42.87 -15.38 -37.73
N GLU A 363 -42.98 -14.10 -38.08
CA GLU A 363 -43.74 -13.65 -39.26
C GLU A 363 -43.17 -14.22 -40.58
N MET A 364 -41.84 -14.28 -40.71
CA MET A 364 -41.17 -14.90 -41.87
C MET A 364 -41.41 -16.40 -41.94
N VAL A 365 -41.31 -17.12 -40.82
CA VAL A 365 -41.53 -18.57 -40.75
C VAL A 365 -42.98 -18.90 -41.11
N GLU A 366 -43.96 -18.19 -40.55
CA GLU A 366 -45.38 -18.34 -40.91
C GLU A 366 -45.64 -18.03 -42.40
N GLY A 367 -44.89 -17.09 -42.98
CA GLY A 367 -44.93 -16.77 -44.40
C GLY A 367 -44.42 -17.92 -45.28
N ILE A 368 -43.29 -18.51 -44.89
CA ILE A 368 -42.70 -19.67 -45.58
C ILE A 368 -43.63 -20.88 -45.47
N GLU A 369 -44.16 -21.14 -44.28
CA GLU A 369 -45.10 -22.24 -44.03
C GLU A 369 -46.33 -22.15 -44.95
N ARG A 370 -46.97 -20.97 -45.03
CA ARG A 370 -48.09 -20.75 -45.96
C ARG A 370 -47.73 -20.96 -47.44
N CYS A 371 -46.53 -20.56 -47.85
CA CYS A 371 -46.06 -20.80 -49.22
C CYS A 371 -45.85 -22.31 -49.48
N LEU A 372 -45.22 -23.02 -48.54
CA LEU A 372 -45.00 -24.46 -48.63
C LEU A 372 -46.31 -25.24 -48.64
N GLU A 373 -47.28 -24.89 -47.79
CA GLU A 373 -48.61 -25.50 -47.78
C GLU A 373 -49.29 -25.37 -49.14
N ARG A 374 -49.22 -24.18 -49.76
CA ARG A 374 -49.77 -23.93 -51.09
C ARG A 374 -49.06 -24.77 -52.16
N ASP A 375 -47.73 -24.84 -52.10
CA ASP A 375 -46.94 -25.59 -53.08
C ASP A 375 -47.18 -27.09 -52.94
N VAL A 376 -47.30 -27.61 -51.71
CA VAL A 376 -47.67 -29.01 -51.44
C VAL A 376 -49.06 -29.33 -51.97
N ALA A 377 -50.06 -28.47 -51.71
CA ALA A 377 -51.42 -28.64 -52.23
C ALA A 377 -51.44 -28.61 -53.76
N TRP A 378 -50.64 -27.73 -54.38
CA TRP A 378 -50.49 -27.68 -55.83
C TRP A 378 -49.87 -28.96 -56.38
N ILE A 379 -48.77 -29.46 -55.80
CA ILE A 379 -48.14 -30.72 -56.21
C ILE A 379 -49.13 -31.89 -56.09
N GLN A 380 -49.87 -31.98 -54.99
CA GLN A 380 -50.88 -33.02 -54.79
C GLN A 380 -51.96 -33.00 -55.88
N SER A 381 -52.37 -31.81 -56.35
CA SER A 381 -53.33 -31.67 -57.45
C SER A 381 -52.81 -32.08 -58.83
N GLN A 382 -51.49 -32.22 -59.00
CA GLN A 382 -50.85 -32.63 -60.25
C GLN A 382 -50.50 -34.13 -60.30
N VAL A 383 -50.46 -34.80 -59.14
CA VAL A 383 -50.07 -36.22 -59.01
C VAL A 383 -51.31 -37.15 -58.98
N VAL A 384 -52.52 -36.59 -58.80
CA VAL A 384 -53.82 -37.25 -59.02
C VAL A 384 -54.30 -36.96 -60.42
#